data_AF-A0ABD2FZ68-F1
#
_entry.id   AF-A0ABD2FZ68-F1
#
_cell.length_a   1.000
_cell.length_b   1.000
_cell.length_c   1.000
_cell.angle_alpha   90.00
_cell.angle_beta   90.00
_cell.angle_gamma   90.00
#
_symmetry.space_group_name_H-M   'P 1'
#
loop_
_entity.id
_entity.type
_entity.pdbx_description
1 polymer ?
#
loop_
_entity_poly.entity_id
_entity_poly.type
_entity_poly.pdbx_seq_one_letter_code
_entity_poly.pdbx_strand_id
1 'polypeptide(L)'
;MAKFNPPANISFDKPTEWPEWRQRFERYKLATKLDKDDGRVHVSCLIYAMGNEAENIFKSFTFAKEDDGDDFAVVVGKFNEYFFPRRNVIHERACFHQRVQRPEEKAEGFIRALYDLSEHCSLVSIPLLDSSFSSLASLPWVLAPPP
;
A
#
# COMPACT_ATOMS: atom_id res chain seq x y z
N MET A 1 18.65 15.92 -23.62
CA MET A 1 18.38 15.09 -22.43
C MET A 1 16.96 14.57 -22.54
N ALA A 2 16.68 13.34 -22.12
CA ALA A 2 15.32 12.81 -22.09
C ALA A 2 14.47 13.67 -21.13
N LYS A 3 13.30 14.11 -21.57
CA LYS A 3 12.34 14.84 -20.73
C LYS A 3 11.55 13.80 -19.93
N PHE A 4 11.80 13.71 -18.64
CA PHE A 4 11.00 12.89 -17.73
C PHE A 4 9.93 13.77 -17.10
N ASN A 5 8.67 13.35 -17.21
CA ASN A 5 7.57 13.99 -16.52
C ASN A 5 7.43 13.39 -15.12
N PRO A 6 7.03 14.18 -14.11
CA PRO A 6 6.70 13.64 -12.80
C PRO A 6 5.58 12.58 -12.92
N PRO A 7 5.48 11.65 -11.97
CA PRO A 7 4.36 10.73 -11.91
C PRO A 7 3.04 11.50 -11.84
N ALA A 8 1.95 10.89 -12.35
CA ALA A 8 0.61 11.42 -12.16
C ALA A 8 0.28 11.51 -10.66
N ASN A 9 -0.57 12.45 -10.25
CA ASN A 9 -0.96 12.59 -8.84
C ASN A 9 -1.56 11.28 -8.30
N ILE A 10 -1.33 11.02 -7.01
CA ILE A 10 -1.86 9.85 -6.32
C ILE A 10 -3.30 10.12 -5.87
N SER A 11 -4.15 9.08 -5.90
CA SER A 11 -5.47 9.13 -5.25
C SER A 11 -5.33 8.80 -3.77
N PHE A 12 -5.63 9.75 -2.88
CA PHE A 12 -5.59 9.52 -1.44
C PHE A 12 -6.73 8.65 -0.91
N ASP A 13 -7.75 8.40 -1.74
CA ASP A 13 -8.82 7.43 -1.46
C ASP A 13 -8.37 5.97 -1.62
N LYS A 14 -7.24 5.74 -2.29
CA LYS A 14 -6.70 4.40 -2.58
C LYS A 14 -5.31 4.22 -1.96
N PRO A 15 -5.22 3.96 -0.65
CA PRO A 15 -3.94 3.81 0.04
C PRO A 15 -3.11 2.63 -0.46
N THR A 16 -3.71 1.68 -1.19
CA THR A 16 -3.02 0.55 -1.82
C THR A 16 -2.10 0.97 -2.97
N GLU A 17 -2.34 2.12 -3.62
CA GLU A 17 -1.53 2.62 -4.75
C GLU A 17 -0.23 3.29 -4.29
N TRP A 18 -0.12 3.66 -3.00
CA TRP A 18 1.04 4.37 -2.46
C TRP A 18 2.40 3.68 -2.69
N PRO A 19 2.58 2.37 -2.47
CA PRO A 19 3.88 1.72 -2.65
C PRO A 19 4.38 1.79 -4.10
N GLU A 20 3.50 1.53 -5.07
CA GLU A 20 3.84 1.60 -6.50
C GLU A 20 4.11 3.04 -6.92
N TRP A 21 3.28 3.98 -6.47
CA TRP A 21 3.44 5.40 -6.77
C TRP A 21 4.77 5.94 -6.21
N ARG A 22 5.10 5.62 -4.96
CA ARG A 22 6.36 6.02 -4.31
C ARG A 22 7.56 5.50 -5.07
N GLN A 23 7.54 4.22 -5.47
CA GLN A 23 8.63 3.64 -6.27
C GLN A 23 8.80 4.36 -7.62
N ARG A 24 7.69 4.76 -8.26
CA ARG A 24 7.74 5.54 -9.50
C ARG A 24 8.33 6.93 -9.28
N PHE A 25 8.00 7.59 -8.17
CA PHE A 25 8.58 8.89 -7.81
C PHE A 25 10.09 8.79 -7.52
N GLU A 26 10.54 7.76 -6.81
CA GLU A 26 11.98 7.53 -6.56
C GLU A 26 12.77 7.35 -7.87
N ARG A 27 12.21 6.61 -8.83
CA ARG A 27 12.81 6.48 -10.17
C ARG A 27 12.85 7.81 -10.91
N TYR A 28 11.78 8.61 -10.81
CA TYR A 28 11.74 9.96 -11.38
C TYR A 28 12.84 10.83 -10.78
N LYS A 29 12.99 10.85 -9.45
CA LYS A 29 14.02 11.60 -8.73
C LYS A 29 15.42 11.25 -9.22
N LEU A 30 15.73 9.96 -9.39
CA LEU A 30 17.02 9.51 -9.92
C LEU A 30 17.21 9.89 -11.40
N ALA A 31 16.17 9.73 -12.23
CA ALA A 31 16.24 9.98 -13.66
C ALA A 31 16.43 11.48 -13.99
N THR A 32 15.88 12.38 -13.17
CA THR A 32 16.04 13.83 -13.30
C THR A 32 17.27 14.38 -12.61
N LYS A 33 18.06 13.51 -11.94
CA LYS A 33 19.19 13.88 -11.07
C LYS A 33 18.78 14.77 -9.89
N LEU A 34 17.49 14.75 -9.56
CA LEU A 34 16.97 15.51 -8.44
C LEU A 34 17.60 15.02 -7.14
N ASP A 35 18.05 13.76 -7.06
CA ASP A 35 18.79 13.19 -5.93
C ASP A 35 20.06 13.94 -5.50
N LYS A 36 20.58 14.83 -6.36
CA LYS A 36 21.76 15.65 -6.07
C LYS A 36 21.43 17.00 -5.45
N ASP A 37 20.15 17.37 -5.41
CA ASP A 37 19.67 18.61 -4.83
C ASP A 37 19.46 18.46 -3.30
N ASP A 38 19.05 19.55 -2.68
CA ASP A 38 18.84 19.63 -1.23
C ASP A 38 17.58 18.87 -0.78
N GLY A 39 17.56 18.45 0.49
CA GLY A 39 16.43 17.77 1.12
C GLY A 39 15.11 18.51 0.94
N ARG A 40 15.11 19.83 1.15
CA ARG A 40 13.93 20.68 0.96
C ARG A 40 13.38 20.63 -0.47
N VAL A 41 14.27 20.58 -1.47
CA VAL A 41 13.85 20.48 -2.88
C VAL A 41 13.22 19.12 -3.13
N HIS A 42 13.79 18.05 -2.58
CA HIS A 42 13.19 16.71 -2.66
C HIS A 42 11.78 16.66 -2.08
N VAL A 43 11.59 17.24 -0.88
CA VAL A 43 10.29 17.28 -0.21
C VAL A 43 9.29 18.12 -1.02
N SER A 44 9.70 19.29 -1.48
CA SER A 44 8.84 20.16 -2.30
C SER A 44 8.39 19.47 -3.58
N CYS A 45 9.30 18.80 -4.29
CA CYS A 45 8.98 18.04 -5.49
C CYS A 45 8.06 16.85 -5.22
N LEU A 46 8.23 16.18 -4.07
CA LEU A 46 7.36 15.08 -3.66
C LEU A 46 5.92 15.58 -3.46
N ILE A 47 5.73 16.59 -2.61
CA ILE A 47 4.40 17.15 -2.30
C ILE A 47 3.73 17.67 -3.57
N TYR A 48 4.48 18.40 -4.40
CA TYR A 48 3.98 18.91 -5.68
C TYR A 48 3.53 17.79 -6.63
N ALA A 49 4.31 16.70 -6.74
CA ALA A 49 3.96 15.56 -7.59
C ALA A 49 2.78 14.75 -7.06
N MET A 50 2.55 14.74 -5.74
CA MET A 50 1.40 14.06 -5.13
C MET A 50 0.08 14.83 -5.36
N GLY A 51 0.13 16.16 -5.50
CA GLY A 51 -1.01 17.02 -5.80
C GLY A 51 -1.57 17.76 -4.57
N ASN A 52 -2.62 18.56 -4.78
CA ASN A 52 -3.13 19.52 -3.78
C ASN A 52 -3.49 18.92 -2.42
N GLU A 53 -3.98 17.69 -2.38
CA GLU A 53 -4.35 17.06 -1.10
C GLU A 53 -3.13 16.73 -0.24
N ALA A 54 -1.97 16.49 -0.87
CA ALA A 54 -0.70 16.27 -0.19
C ALA A 54 -0.28 17.47 0.66
N GLU A 55 -0.55 18.68 0.20
CA GLU A 55 -0.24 19.93 0.92
C GLU A 55 -0.97 20.00 2.27
N ASN A 56 -2.26 19.63 2.27
CA ASN A 56 -3.07 19.66 3.49
C ASN A 56 -2.62 18.58 4.48
N ILE A 57 -2.29 17.39 3.96
CA ILE A 57 -1.80 16.28 4.78
C ILE A 57 -0.42 16.58 5.35
N PHE A 58 0.48 17.14 4.54
CA PHE A 58 1.82 17.53 4.98
C PHE A 58 1.75 18.57 6.11
N LYS A 59 0.88 19.58 5.99
CA LYS A 59 0.64 20.56 7.07
C LYS A 59 0.09 19.95 8.36
N SER A 60 -0.56 18.80 8.28
CA SER A 60 -1.06 18.07 9.45
C SER A 60 0.02 17.25 10.16
N PHE A 61 1.17 17.02 9.51
CA PHE A 61 2.25 16.24 10.11
C PHE A 61 2.91 17.00 11.25
N THR A 62 3.14 16.27 12.34
CA THR A 62 3.95 16.74 13.47
C THR A 62 5.35 16.13 13.34
N PHE A 63 6.34 17.01 13.31
CA PHE A 63 7.76 16.68 13.22
C PHE A 63 8.43 16.83 14.59
N ALA A 64 9.45 16.01 14.86
CA ALA A 64 10.14 16.04 16.15
C ALA A 64 11.14 17.20 16.22
N LYS A 65 11.74 17.55 15.08
CA LYS A 65 12.63 18.70 14.91
C LYS A 65 12.11 19.59 13.78
N GLU A 66 12.54 20.85 13.79
CA GLU A 66 12.17 21.83 12.76
C GLU A 66 12.68 21.41 11.36
N ASP A 67 13.91 20.87 11.29
CA ASP A 67 14.54 20.45 10.03
C ASP A 67 14.02 19.11 9.48
N ASP A 68 13.30 18.33 10.28
CA ASP A 68 12.76 17.02 9.86
C ASP A 68 11.76 17.17 8.70
N GLY A 69 11.12 18.35 8.58
CA GLY A 69 10.23 18.67 7.47
C GLY A 69 10.94 18.84 6.13
N ASP A 70 12.25 19.08 6.13
CA ASP A 70 13.09 19.16 4.94
C ASP A 70 13.83 17.82 4.68
N ASP A 71 13.76 16.84 5.59
CA ASP A 71 14.32 15.51 5.41
C ASP A 71 13.35 14.60 4.61
N PHE A 72 13.74 14.30 3.37
CA PHE A 72 12.97 13.43 2.48
C PHE A 72 12.62 12.07 3.09
N ALA A 73 13.54 11.43 3.82
CA ALA A 73 13.29 10.12 4.41
C ALA A 73 12.26 10.21 5.54
N VAL A 74 12.32 11.25 6.36
CA VAL A 74 11.35 11.48 7.44
C VAL A 74 9.97 11.76 6.87
N VAL A 75 9.88 12.64 5.87
CA VAL A 75 8.61 12.99 5.22
C VAL A 75 7.98 11.78 4.52
N VAL A 76 8.77 10.98 3.80
CA VAL A 76 8.29 9.72 3.21
C VAL A 76 7.82 8.74 4.30
N GLY A 77 8.50 8.70 5.44
CA GLY A 77 8.08 7.94 6.62
C GLY A 77 6.69 8.36 7.10
N LYS A 78 6.43 9.66 7.24
CA LYS A 78 5.12 10.20 7.62
C LYS A 78 4.03 9.89 6.60
N PHE A 79 4.33 9.97 5.31
CA PHE A 79 3.37 9.55 4.29
C PHE A 79 3.13 8.04 4.32
N ASN A 80 4.16 7.21 4.55
CA ASN A 80 3.96 5.78 4.79
C ASN A 80 3.00 5.60 5.97
N GLU A 81 3.24 6.23 7.11
CA GLU A 81 2.36 6.22 8.29
C GLU A 81 0.97 6.80 8.04
N TYR A 82 0.77 7.67 7.04
CA TYR A 82 -0.55 8.19 6.67
C TYR A 82 -1.35 7.20 5.81
N PHE A 83 -0.66 6.50 4.89
CA PHE A 83 -1.29 5.51 4.02
C PHE A 83 -1.43 4.13 4.70
N PHE A 84 -0.58 3.79 5.66
CA PHE A 84 -0.57 2.52 6.39
C PHE A 84 -1.80 2.25 7.29
N PRO A 85 -2.44 3.25 7.94
CA PRO A 85 -3.64 3.09 8.77
C PRO A 85 -4.94 3.01 7.97
N ARG A 86 -4.93 3.36 6.67
CA ARG A 86 -6.11 3.22 5.80
C ARG A 86 -6.20 1.85 5.13
N ARG A 87 -5.18 0.97 5.26
CA ARG A 87 -5.36 -0.46 4.98
C ARG A 87 -6.13 -1.07 6.15
N ASN A 88 -7.45 -1.11 6.02
CA ASN A 88 -8.31 -1.69 7.04
C ASN A 88 -8.10 -3.21 7.06
N VAL A 89 -7.19 -3.69 7.91
CA VAL A 89 -6.88 -5.12 8.05
C VAL A 89 -8.14 -5.94 8.39
N ILE A 90 -9.14 -5.34 9.07
CA ILE A 90 -10.43 -6.00 9.34
C ILE A 90 -11.20 -6.20 8.04
N HIS A 91 -11.22 -5.21 7.16
CA HIS A 91 -11.83 -5.31 5.82
C HIS A 91 -11.11 -6.35 4.97
N GLU A 92 -9.77 -6.30 4.90
CA GLU A 92 -8.99 -7.27 4.12
C GLU A 92 -9.24 -8.71 4.61
N ARG A 93 -9.26 -8.92 5.93
CA ARG A 93 -9.61 -10.22 6.53
C ARG A 93 -11.03 -10.65 6.21
N ALA A 94 -11.98 -9.72 6.22
CA ALA A 94 -13.36 -10.02 5.83
C ALA A 94 -13.43 -10.45 4.36
N CYS A 95 -12.76 -9.73 3.44
CA CYS A 95 -12.67 -10.11 2.03
C CYS A 95 -12.02 -11.48 1.84
N PHE A 96 -10.94 -11.79 2.58
CA PHE A 96 -10.30 -13.10 2.55
C PHE A 96 -11.24 -14.21 3.04
N HIS A 97 -11.90 -14.02 4.19
CA HIS A 97 -12.84 -15.02 4.74
C HIS A 97 -14.11 -15.20 3.89
N GLN A 98 -14.55 -14.16 3.17
CA GLN A 98 -15.72 -14.23 2.29
C GLN A 98 -15.39 -14.81 0.91
N ARG A 99 -14.12 -15.05 0.59
CA ARG A 99 -13.72 -15.53 -0.72
C ARG A 99 -14.07 -17.00 -0.92
N VAL A 100 -15.03 -17.26 -1.81
CA VAL A 100 -15.48 -18.61 -2.22
C VAL A 100 -15.12 -18.90 -3.67
N GLN A 101 -14.74 -20.13 -4.00
CA GLN A 101 -14.42 -20.53 -5.38
C GLN A 101 -15.66 -20.44 -6.26
N ARG A 102 -15.54 -19.81 -7.43
CA ARG A 102 -16.67 -19.69 -8.36
C ARG A 102 -16.90 -21.00 -9.14
N PRO A 103 -18.13 -21.32 -9.55
CA PRO A 103 -18.45 -22.57 -10.26
C PRO A 103 -17.58 -22.82 -11.51
N GLU A 104 -17.22 -21.75 -12.21
CA GLU A 104 -16.42 -21.74 -13.44
C GLU A 104 -14.91 -21.50 -13.20
N GLU A 105 -14.48 -21.29 -11.96
CA GLU A 105 -13.09 -20.98 -11.61
C GLU A 105 -12.27 -22.24 -11.35
N LYS A 106 -11.10 -22.35 -11.98
CA LYS A 106 -10.13 -23.41 -11.68
C LYS A 106 -9.56 -23.25 -10.28
N ALA A 107 -9.28 -24.37 -9.60
CA ALA A 107 -8.70 -24.37 -8.27
C ALA A 107 -7.40 -23.55 -8.17
N GLU A 108 -6.54 -23.61 -9.19
CA GLU A 108 -5.30 -22.81 -9.25
C GLU A 108 -5.56 -21.29 -9.24
N GLY A 109 -6.61 -20.83 -9.94
CA GLY A 109 -7.00 -19.42 -9.97
C GLY A 109 -7.55 -18.95 -8.62
N PHE A 110 -8.35 -19.80 -7.97
CA PHE A 110 -8.87 -19.55 -6.64
C PHE A 110 -7.73 -19.45 -5.60
N ILE A 111 -6.79 -20.40 -5.63
CA ILE A 111 -5.63 -20.41 -4.72
C ILE A 111 -4.78 -19.15 -4.91
N ARG A 112 -4.52 -18.74 -6.16
CA ARG A 112 -3.77 -17.51 -6.44
C ARG A 112 -4.47 -16.26 -5.87
N ALA A 113 -5.78 -16.15 -6.08
CA ALA A 113 -6.55 -15.04 -5.53
C ALA A 113 -6.53 -15.00 -3.99
N LEU A 114 -6.53 -16.16 -3.32
CA LEU A 114 -6.37 -16.23 -1.87
C LEU A 114 -4.97 -15.78 -1.42
N TYR A 115 -3.91 -16.13 -2.16
CA TYR A 115 -2.56 -15.64 -1.87
C TYR A 115 -2.49 -14.11 -1.96
N ASP A 116 -3.01 -13.53 -3.05
CA ASP A 116 -3.02 -12.07 -3.25
C ASP A 116 -3.77 -11.37 -2.10
N LEU A 117 -4.93 -11.89 -1.68
CA LEU A 117 -5.68 -11.35 -0.53
C LEU A 117 -4.91 -11.52 0.80
N SER A 118 -4.19 -12.62 0.98
CA SER A 118 -3.47 -12.92 2.22
C SER A 118 -2.30 -11.96 2.48
N GLU A 119 -1.67 -11.42 1.43
CA GLU A 119 -0.59 -10.42 1.53
C GLU A 119 -1.04 -9.13 2.25
N HIS A 120 -2.36 -8.88 2.26
CA HIS A 120 -2.95 -7.67 2.83
C HIS A 120 -3.65 -7.92 4.18
N CYS A 121 -3.79 -9.18 4.60
CA CYS A 121 -4.50 -9.56 5.82
C CYS A 121 -3.65 -9.53 7.09
N SER A 122 -2.34 -9.21 6.99
CA SER A 122 -1.35 -9.38 8.07
C SER A 122 -1.35 -10.78 8.68
N LEU A 123 -1.75 -11.79 7.89
CA LEU A 123 -1.68 -13.19 8.29
C LEU A 123 -0.22 -13.59 8.09
N VAL A 124 0.45 -13.94 9.19
CA VAL A 124 1.83 -14.45 9.15
C VAL A 124 1.88 -15.58 8.13
N SER A 125 2.80 -15.44 7.16
CA SER A 125 3.08 -16.34 6.04
C SER A 125 2.47 -17.73 6.22
N ILE A 126 1.47 -18.08 5.40
CA ILE A 126 0.93 -19.43 5.34
C ILE A 126 2.09 -20.32 4.85
N PRO A 127 2.73 -21.14 5.72
CA PRO A 127 3.75 -22.04 5.27
C PRO A 127 3.02 -23.12 4.47
N LEU A 128 3.46 -23.30 3.23
CA LEU A 128 3.02 -24.37 2.36
C LEU A 128 3.06 -25.71 3.10
N LEU A 129 1.92 -26.40 3.10
CA LEU A 129 1.74 -27.79 3.52
C LEU A 129 2.19 -28.12 4.96
N ASP A 130 1.37 -27.78 5.93
CA ASP A 130 1.11 -28.74 7.00
C ASP A 130 -0.39 -29.07 7.00
N SER A 131 -0.73 -30.27 7.40
CA SER A 131 -1.97 -31.04 7.18
C SER A 131 -3.27 -30.41 7.73
N SER A 132 -3.26 -29.13 8.06
CA SER A 132 -4.32 -28.38 8.73
C SER A 132 -5.30 -27.67 7.78
N PHE A 133 -5.05 -27.65 6.46
CA PHE A 133 -6.00 -27.05 5.51
C PHE A 133 -7.33 -27.83 5.44
N SER A 134 -7.31 -29.15 5.72
CA SER A 134 -8.54 -29.94 5.91
C SER A 134 -9.33 -29.52 7.16
N SER A 135 -8.68 -28.90 8.15
CA SER A 135 -9.35 -28.44 9.36
C SER A 135 -10.07 -27.10 9.17
N LEU A 136 -9.59 -26.23 8.28
CA LEU A 136 -10.27 -24.95 7.97
C LEU A 136 -11.54 -25.14 7.15
N ALA A 137 -11.59 -26.16 6.28
CA ALA A 137 -12.81 -26.58 5.58
C ALA A 137 -13.86 -27.20 6.52
N SER A 138 -13.49 -27.53 7.75
CA SER A 138 -14.37 -28.11 8.78
C SER A 138 -14.85 -27.09 9.82
N LEU A 139 -14.47 -25.81 9.68
CA LEU A 139 -14.92 -24.78 10.63
C LEU A 139 -16.37 -24.35 10.34
N PRO A 140 -17.25 -24.29 11.36
CA PRO A 140 -18.70 -24.06 11.19
C PRO A 140 -19.10 -22.78 10.45
N TRP A 141 -18.20 -21.80 10.35
CA TRP A 141 -18.48 -20.50 9.72
C TRP A 141 -18.42 -20.54 8.17
N VAL A 142 -17.89 -21.62 7.57
CA VAL A 142 -17.81 -21.79 6.10
C VAL A 142 -19.16 -22.22 5.49
N LEU A 143 -20.07 -22.80 6.29
CA LEU A 143 -21.35 -23.35 5.83
C LEU A 143 -22.58 -22.55 6.26
N ALA A 144 -22.42 -21.45 7.00
CA ALA A 144 -23.55 -20.63 7.44
C ALA A 144 -23.78 -19.47 6.45
N PRO A 145 -24.90 -19.43 5.71
CA PRO A 145 -25.29 -18.24 4.97
C PRO A 145 -25.62 -17.10 5.97
N PRO A 146 -25.29 -15.84 5.64
CA PRO A 146 -25.66 -14.71 6.50
C PRO A 146 -27.18 -14.54 6.58
N PRO A 147 -27.71 -13.94 7.67
CA PRO A 147 -29.15 -13.71 7.85
C PRO A 147 -29.75 -12.76 6.81
#